data_AF-A0AAJ0DC44-F1
#
_entry.id   AF-A0AAJ0DC44-F1
#
_cell.length_a   1.000
_cell.length_b   1.000
_cell.length_c   1.000
_cell.angle_alpha   90.00
_cell.angle_beta   90.00
_cell.angle_gamma   90.00
#
_symmetry.space_group_name_H-M   'P 1'
#
loop_
_entity.id
_entity.type
_entity.pdbx_description
1 polymer ?
#
loop_
_entity_poly.entity_id
_entity_poly.type
_entity_poly.pdbx_seq_one_letter_code
_entity_poly.pdbx_strand_id
1 'polypeptide(L)'
;MIKRSQDSSNNKEQLDAQHKQRLQRLYADVKELKDALLTRDDGIYEGEIFTPSGIPSKSDEKIRTQFLEMHQMVENLGRIEWKVKQKIWTDDVLLTAGKQPGQRLVRKAVVQDLIWSHLYQSMFCSPFRIFGDEGPASSTYGYTWPLPGVKAERWRHFTIKECRDVLGKPAPSGHDPRARLKRGFQSSRATLIETIVSELSDIVDLDDSHVHLVGRLCQKAALTWFDFQMHRCRIVVGLTGSKTGSPAEKATQVREASLVLTLLPMVGRHGNVEGVDLENFTTINGCAGETLTIP
;
A
#
# COMPACT_ATOMS: atom_id res chain seq x y z
N MET A 1 -38.92 27.53 -47.16
CA MET A 1 -37.75 26.75 -46.69
C MET A 1 -37.44 26.88 -45.20
N ILE A 2 -37.98 27.88 -44.47
CA ILE A 2 -37.64 28.14 -43.06
C ILE A 2 -38.33 27.20 -42.05
N LYS A 3 -39.55 26.71 -42.34
CA LYS A 3 -40.31 25.82 -41.42
C LYS A 3 -39.64 24.47 -41.12
N ARG A 4 -38.97 23.84 -42.12
CA ARG A 4 -38.28 22.54 -41.92
C ARG A 4 -37.08 22.63 -40.95
N SER A 5 -36.46 23.80 -40.82
CA SER A 5 -35.33 24.00 -39.90
C SER A 5 -35.79 24.14 -38.45
N GLN A 6 -36.95 24.73 -38.20
CA GLN A 6 -37.52 24.87 -36.86
C GLN A 6 -38.06 23.52 -36.33
N ASP A 7 -38.71 22.74 -37.20
CA ASP A 7 -39.22 21.41 -36.82
C ASP A 7 -38.08 20.42 -36.49
N SER A 8 -36.95 20.50 -37.22
CA SER A 8 -35.78 19.68 -36.93
C SER A 8 -35.06 20.07 -35.64
N SER A 9 -35.08 21.36 -35.26
CA SER A 9 -34.48 21.84 -34.02
C SER A 9 -35.31 21.40 -32.81
N ASN A 10 -36.64 21.55 -32.89
CA ASN A 10 -37.56 21.13 -31.82
C ASN A 10 -37.51 19.62 -31.59
N ASN A 11 -37.40 18.82 -32.65
CA ASN A 11 -37.32 17.36 -32.52
C ASN A 11 -36.00 16.91 -31.87
N LYS A 12 -34.89 17.60 -32.17
CA LYS A 12 -33.59 17.33 -31.53
C LYS A 12 -33.60 17.68 -30.04
N GLU A 13 -34.14 18.84 -29.67
CA GLU A 13 -34.27 19.25 -28.26
C GLU A 13 -35.15 18.27 -27.47
N GLN A 14 -36.23 17.78 -28.07
CA GLN A 14 -37.12 16.80 -27.46
C GLN A 14 -36.42 15.44 -27.25
N LEU A 15 -35.64 14.98 -28.22
CA LEU A 15 -34.81 13.76 -28.11
C LEU A 15 -33.72 13.89 -27.04
N ASP A 16 -33.03 15.03 -26.98
CA ASP A 16 -31.99 15.28 -25.97
C ASP A 16 -32.58 15.34 -24.55
N ALA A 17 -33.76 15.94 -24.39
CA ALA A 17 -34.49 15.95 -23.12
C ALA A 17 -34.91 14.53 -22.69
N GLN A 18 -35.43 13.72 -23.62
CA GLN A 18 -35.79 12.31 -23.35
C GLN A 18 -34.56 11.48 -22.98
N HIS A 19 -33.44 11.67 -23.67
CA HIS A 19 -32.20 10.97 -23.38
C HIS A 19 -31.66 11.33 -21.99
N LYS A 20 -31.65 12.63 -21.64
CA LYS A 20 -31.24 13.10 -20.31
C LYS A 20 -32.12 12.55 -19.20
N GLN A 21 -33.43 12.53 -19.40
CA GLN A 21 -34.37 11.96 -18.43
C GLN A 21 -34.15 10.45 -18.26
N ARG A 22 -33.89 9.73 -19.35
CA ARG A 22 -33.57 8.30 -19.31
C ARG A 22 -32.27 8.02 -18.55
N LEU A 23 -31.22 8.82 -18.78
CA LEU A 23 -29.97 8.70 -18.03
C LEU A 23 -30.17 8.96 -16.54
N GLN A 24 -30.94 9.99 -16.17
CA GLN A 24 -31.23 10.28 -14.77
C GLN A 24 -31.96 9.13 -14.07
N ARG A 25 -32.95 8.50 -14.74
CA ARG A 25 -33.63 7.31 -14.21
C ARG A 25 -32.66 6.15 -14.04
N LEU A 26 -31.86 5.85 -15.06
CA LEU A 26 -30.86 4.77 -14.96
C LEU A 26 -29.86 5.02 -13.81
N TYR A 27 -29.41 6.25 -13.60
CA TYR A 27 -28.55 6.59 -12.45
C TYR A 27 -29.27 6.40 -11.11
N ALA A 28 -30.55 6.75 -11.02
CA ALA A 28 -31.35 6.55 -9.81
C ALA A 28 -31.55 5.04 -9.54
N ASP A 29 -31.93 4.27 -10.55
CA ASP A 29 -32.16 2.82 -10.45
C ASP A 29 -30.86 2.09 -10.06
N VAL A 30 -29.73 2.45 -10.67
CA VAL A 30 -28.41 1.87 -10.30
C VAL A 30 -28.04 2.22 -8.87
N LYS A 31 -28.32 3.45 -8.42
CA LYS A 31 -28.08 3.86 -7.03
C LYS A 31 -28.96 3.07 -6.06
N GLU A 32 -30.25 2.96 -6.35
CA GLU A 32 -31.20 2.21 -5.52
C GLU A 32 -30.85 0.73 -5.44
N LEU A 33 -30.51 0.09 -6.57
CA LEU A 33 -30.05 -1.30 -6.60
C LEU A 33 -28.76 -1.49 -5.80
N LYS A 34 -27.82 -0.53 -5.89
CA LYS A 34 -26.58 -0.56 -5.11
C LYS A 34 -26.85 -0.43 -3.61
N ASP A 35 -27.73 0.49 -3.22
CA ASP A 35 -28.11 0.71 -1.82
C ASP A 35 -28.88 -0.50 -1.26
N ALA A 36 -29.78 -1.11 -2.05
CA ALA A 36 -30.52 -2.31 -1.68
C ALA A 36 -29.61 -3.54 -1.57
N LEU A 37 -28.63 -3.68 -2.46
CA LEU A 37 -27.60 -4.72 -2.37
C LEU A 37 -26.79 -4.56 -1.09
N LEU A 38 -26.34 -3.34 -0.77
CA LEU A 38 -25.62 -3.05 0.47
C LEU A 38 -26.46 -3.41 1.72
N THR A 39 -27.75 -3.10 1.70
CA THR A 39 -28.67 -3.36 2.83
C THR A 39 -28.99 -4.85 3.01
N ARG A 40 -29.23 -5.58 1.91
CA ARG A 40 -29.45 -7.04 1.95
C ARG A 40 -28.20 -7.76 2.42
N ASP A 41 -27.06 -7.30 1.91
CA ASP A 41 -25.77 -7.81 2.30
C ASP A 41 -25.61 -7.60 3.80
N ASP A 42 -25.79 -6.39 4.35
CA ASP A 42 -25.72 -6.08 5.78
C ASP A 42 -26.47 -7.11 6.66
N GLY A 43 -27.69 -7.52 6.31
CA GLY A 43 -28.46 -8.51 7.08
C GLY A 43 -27.92 -9.95 7.06
N ILE A 44 -27.44 -10.44 5.91
CA ILE A 44 -26.77 -11.76 5.78
C ILE A 44 -25.43 -11.74 6.53
N TYR A 45 -24.82 -10.58 6.52
CA TYR A 45 -23.49 -10.33 7.01
C TYR A 45 -23.43 -10.10 8.52
N GLU A 46 -24.47 -9.55 9.14
CA GLU A 46 -24.62 -9.39 10.59
C GLU A 46 -24.94 -10.72 11.29
N GLY A 47 -25.61 -11.68 10.63
CA GLY A 47 -26.15 -12.88 11.27
C GLY A 47 -25.20 -14.07 11.44
N GLU A 48 -24.38 -14.42 10.44
CA GLU A 48 -23.63 -15.70 10.46
C GLU A 48 -22.12 -15.58 10.22
N ILE A 49 -21.64 -14.46 9.67
CA ILE A 49 -20.27 -14.35 9.16
C ILE A 49 -19.33 -13.61 10.13
N PHE A 50 -19.88 -12.99 11.19
CA PHE A 50 -19.13 -12.23 12.20
C PHE A 50 -19.36 -12.69 13.65
N THR A 51 -19.56 -13.98 13.89
CA THR A 51 -18.94 -14.48 15.12
C THR A 51 -17.42 -14.34 14.93
N PRO A 52 -16.68 -13.75 15.87
CA PRO A 52 -15.22 -13.58 15.76
C PRO A 52 -14.52 -14.83 15.22
N SER A 53 -15.02 -16.04 15.54
CA SER A 53 -14.58 -17.33 15.00
C SER A 53 -14.41 -17.46 13.48
N GLY A 54 -15.13 -16.71 12.63
CA GLY A 54 -15.16 -16.90 11.17
C GLY A 54 -13.99 -16.29 10.38
N ILE A 55 -13.34 -15.24 10.90
CA ILE A 55 -12.19 -14.60 10.26
C ILE A 55 -10.90 -15.15 10.88
N PRO A 56 -9.80 -15.36 10.12
CA PRO A 56 -8.54 -15.78 10.72
C PRO A 56 -8.02 -14.77 11.74
N SER A 57 -7.69 -15.22 12.95
CA SER A 57 -6.88 -14.48 13.91
C SER A 57 -5.47 -15.06 13.94
N LYS A 58 -4.48 -14.17 14.05
CA LYS A 58 -3.07 -14.45 14.25
C LYS A 58 -2.67 -13.83 15.57
N SER A 59 -1.86 -14.57 16.34
CA SER A 59 -1.22 -13.98 17.51
C SER A 59 -0.25 -12.88 17.09
N ASP A 60 -0.04 -11.93 18.00
CA ASP A 60 0.98 -10.88 17.82
C ASP A 60 2.37 -11.47 17.57
N GLU A 61 2.68 -12.62 18.16
CA GLU A 61 3.91 -13.36 17.91
C GLU A 61 4.04 -13.77 16.43
N LYS A 62 2.98 -14.32 15.82
CA LYS A 62 3.01 -14.70 14.39
C LYS A 62 3.16 -13.49 13.49
N ILE A 63 2.45 -12.39 13.80
CA ILE A 63 2.55 -11.13 13.04
C ILE A 63 3.99 -10.59 13.14
N ARG A 64 4.55 -10.55 14.34
CA ARG A 64 5.94 -10.15 14.61
C ARG A 64 6.92 -11.00 13.82
N THR A 65 6.82 -12.33 13.87
CA THR A 65 7.73 -13.23 13.15
C THR A 65 7.71 -12.98 11.65
N GLN A 66 6.52 -12.87 11.05
CA GLN A 66 6.39 -12.56 9.61
C GLN A 66 7.02 -11.20 9.26
N PHE A 67 6.88 -10.20 10.13
CA PHE A 67 7.48 -8.89 9.93
C PHE A 67 9.01 -8.91 10.07
N LEU A 68 9.54 -9.60 11.09
CA LEU A 68 10.97 -9.71 11.32
C LEU A 68 11.70 -10.46 10.20
N GLU A 69 11.06 -11.44 9.57
CA GLU A 69 11.60 -12.08 8.36
C GLU A 69 11.84 -11.06 7.23
N MET A 70 10.89 -10.13 7.01
CA MET A 70 11.07 -9.06 6.02
C MET A 70 12.16 -8.09 6.45
N HIS A 71 12.19 -7.72 7.74
CA HIS A 71 13.23 -6.86 8.28
C HIS A 71 14.62 -7.45 8.06
N GLN A 72 14.82 -8.75 8.29
CA GLN A 72 16.11 -9.40 8.06
C GLN A 72 16.55 -9.29 6.58
N MET A 73 15.62 -9.40 5.64
CA MET A 73 15.92 -9.20 4.22
C MET A 73 16.37 -7.76 3.91
N VAL A 74 15.69 -6.76 4.48
CA VAL A 74 16.07 -5.34 4.37
C VAL A 74 17.42 -5.09 5.05
N GLU A 75 17.67 -5.73 6.19
CA GLU A 75 18.94 -5.63 6.91
C GLU A 75 20.11 -6.18 6.09
N ASN A 76 19.90 -7.28 5.38
CA ASN A 76 20.89 -7.85 4.49
C ASN A 76 21.19 -6.93 3.29
N LEU A 77 20.16 -6.34 2.67
CA LEU A 77 20.32 -5.34 1.62
C LEU A 77 21.05 -4.08 2.13
N GLY A 78 20.79 -3.68 3.38
CA GLY A 78 21.49 -2.56 4.03
C GLY A 78 23.00 -2.76 4.23
N ARG A 79 23.52 -3.97 4.03
CA ARG A 79 24.95 -4.30 4.16
C ARG A 79 25.70 -4.28 2.83
N ILE A 80 25.02 -4.03 1.71
CA ILE A 80 25.66 -3.94 0.39
C ILE A 80 26.70 -2.82 0.39
N GLU A 81 27.82 -3.07 -0.29
CA GLU A 81 28.89 -2.09 -0.42
C GLU A 81 28.45 -0.88 -1.25
N TRP A 82 28.78 0.30 -0.74
CA TRP A 82 28.54 1.56 -1.42
C TRP A 82 29.58 1.77 -2.51
N LYS A 83 29.17 2.38 -3.63
CA LYS A 83 30.12 2.75 -4.69
C LYS A 83 31.22 3.64 -4.14
N VAL A 84 32.45 3.43 -4.60
CA VAL A 84 33.64 4.19 -4.15
C VAL A 84 33.49 5.69 -4.44
N LYS A 85 32.86 6.06 -5.56
CA LYS A 85 32.68 7.46 -5.97
C LYS A 85 31.19 7.82 -6.02
N GLN A 86 30.67 8.30 -4.90
CA GLN A 86 29.28 8.73 -4.76
C GLN A 86 29.05 10.12 -5.34
N LYS A 87 28.04 10.25 -6.21
CA LYS A 87 27.61 11.56 -6.73
C LYS A 87 26.62 12.27 -5.81
N ILE A 88 25.75 11.50 -5.15
CA ILE A 88 24.67 12.03 -4.31
C ILE A 88 25.16 12.18 -2.87
N TRP A 89 25.52 11.06 -2.26
CA TRP A 89 26.05 11.02 -0.89
C TRP A 89 27.56 11.17 -0.90
N THR A 90 28.03 12.38 -1.24
CA THR A 90 29.46 12.71 -1.28
C THR A 90 30.14 12.48 0.07
N ASP A 91 31.47 12.36 0.07
CA ASP A 91 32.25 12.19 1.31
C ASP A 91 31.96 13.30 2.32
N ASP A 92 31.75 14.54 1.87
CA ASP A 92 31.36 15.67 2.72
C ASP A 92 29.99 15.46 3.41
N VAL A 93 28.99 14.97 2.67
CA VAL A 93 27.67 14.63 3.22
C VAL A 93 27.79 13.50 4.24
N LEU A 94 28.57 12.47 3.91
CA LEU A 94 28.80 11.34 4.80
C LEU A 94 29.63 11.72 6.03
N LEU A 95 30.57 12.65 5.90
CA LEU A 95 31.33 13.20 7.02
C LEU A 95 30.43 14.02 7.94
N THR A 96 29.53 14.82 7.37
CA THR A 96 28.54 15.60 8.12
C THR A 96 27.57 14.67 8.86
N ALA A 97 26.96 13.73 8.14
CA ALA A 97 26.03 12.76 8.72
C ALA A 97 26.68 11.77 9.70
N GLY A 98 27.94 11.43 9.45
CA GLY A 98 28.64 10.34 10.10
C GLY A 98 29.43 10.72 11.36
N LYS A 99 29.41 11.99 11.82
CA LYS A 99 30.15 12.41 13.02
C LYS A 99 29.78 11.58 14.25
N GLN A 100 28.49 11.34 14.44
CA GLN A 100 27.90 10.37 15.36
C GLN A 100 26.56 9.98 14.73
N PRO A 101 26.32 8.72 14.32
CA PRO A 101 26.78 7.46 14.92
C PRO A 101 27.95 6.74 14.21
N GLY A 102 28.53 7.34 13.17
CA GLY A 102 29.55 6.72 12.32
C GLY A 102 29.05 6.41 10.91
N GLN A 103 29.92 6.59 9.92
CA GLN A 103 29.56 6.49 8.49
C GLN A 103 28.99 5.11 8.11
N ARG A 104 29.51 4.01 8.67
CA ARG A 104 29.02 2.67 8.36
C ARG A 104 27.54 2.49 8.75
N LEU A 105 27.15 3.00 9.93
CA LEU A 105 25.76 2.91 10.37
C LEU A 105 24.85 3.80 9.52
N VAL A 106 25.30 5.02 9.21
CA VAL A 106 24.56 5.93 8.32
C VAL A 106 24.32 5.30 6.95
N ARG A 107 25.36 4.72 6.33
CA ARG A 107 25.24 4.05 5.03
C ARG A 107 24.20 2.93 5.04
N LYS A 108 24.23 2.07 6.08
CA LYS A 108 23.22 1.03 6.28
C LYS A 108 21.83 1.63 6.45
N ALA A 109 21.69 2.65 7.30
CA ALA A 109 20.43 3.30 7.61
C ALA A 109 19.77 3.93 6.38
N VAL A 110 20.55 4.59 5.51
CA VAL A 110 20.05 5.23 4.29
C VAL A 110 19.44 4.19 3.34
N VAL A 111 20.13 3.06 3.16
CA VAL A 111 19.64 1.95 2.31
C VAL A 111 18.36 1.34 2.91
N GLN A 112 18.35 1.07 4.21
CA GLN A 112 17.17 0.50 4.89
C GLN A 112 15.96 1.44 4.79
N ASP A 113 16.16 2.72 5.10
CA ASP A 113 15.10 3.73 5.06
C ASP A 113 14.56 3.90 3.65
N LEU A 114 15.41 3.97 2.62
CA LEU A 114 14.99 4.01 1.22
C LEU A 114 14.05 2.87 0.86
N ILE A 115 14.45 1.63 1.18
CA ILE A 115 13.64 0.45 0.89
C ILE A 115 12.29 0.54 1.63
N TRP A 116 12.31 0.89 2.92
CA TRP A 116 11.10 1.01 3.71
C TRP A 116 10.17 2.13 3.21
N SER A 117 10.70 3.28 2.81
CA SER A 117 9.94 4.39 2.24
C SER A 117 9.19 3.94 0.98
N HIS A 118 9.85 3.24 0.05
CA HIS A 118 9.19 2.75 -1.17
C HIS A 118 8.16 1.65 -0.90
N LEU A 119 8.47 0.70 -0.02
CA LEU A 119 7.51 -0.33 0.40
C LEU A 119 6.27 0.31 1.05
N TYR A 120 6.46 1.30 1.91
CA TYR A 120 5.36 1.99 2.56
C TYR A 120 4.50 2.78 1.58
N GLN A 121 5.14 3.61 0.75
CA GLN A 121 4.45 4.44 -0.23
C GLN A 121 3.67 3.63 -1.25
N SER A 122 4.15 2.45 -1.62
CA SER A 122 3.54 1.60 -2.67
C SER A 122 2.56 0.56 -2.14
N MET A 123 2.64 0.22 -0.84
CA MET A 123 1.88 -0.89 -0.29
C MET A 123 1.33 -0.60 1.11
N PHE A 124 2.18 -0.32 2.10
CA PHE A 124 1.72 -0.33 3.49
C PHE A 124 0.84 0.86 3.88
N CYS A 125 0.87 1.97 3.13
CA CYS A 125 0.07 3.14 3.45
C CYS A 125 -1.43 2.97 3.13
N SER A 126 -1.82 1.92 2.39
CA SER A 126 -3.21 1.73 1.94
C SER A 126 -3.48 0.27 1.55
N PRO A 127 -4.64 -0.32 1.90
CA PRO A 127 -4.92 -1.73 1.63
C PRO A 127 -4.93 -2.04 0.12
N PHE A 128 -5.21 -1.05 -0.72
CA PHE A 128 -5.40 -1.24 -2.16
C PHE A 128 -4.27 -0.71 -3.04
N ARG A 129 -3.25 -0.04 -2.49
CA ARG A 129 -2.24 0.61 -3.34
C ARG A 129 -1.39 -0.36 -4.14
N ILE A 130 -1.22 -1.57 -3.63
CA ILE A 130 -0.52 -2.66 -4.31
C ILE A 130 -1.19 -3.10 -5.63
N PHE A 131 -2.43 -2.69 -5.90
CA PHE A 131 -3.14 -2.98 -7.14
C PHE A 131 -2.96 -1.90 -8.21
N GLY A 132 -2.16 -0.85 -7.96
CA GLY A 132 -2.00 0.29 -8.86
C GLY A 132 -3.34 1.00 -9.09
N ASP A 133 -3.60 1.41 -10.32
CA ASP A 133 -4.81 2.16 -10.71
C ASP A 133 -6.14 1.42 -10.48
N GLU A 134 -6.10 0.09 -10.35
CA GLU A 134 -7.28 -0.72 -10.01
C GLU A 134 -7.62 -0.65 -8.51
N GLY A 135 -6.68 -0.19 -7.68
CA GLY A 135 -6.86 -0.06 -6.24
C GLY A 135 -7.97 0.93 -5.87
N PRO A 136 -7.94 2.19 -6.33
CA PRO A 136 -8.99 3.18 -6.08
C PRO A 136 -10.32 2.77 -6.68
N ALA A 137 -10.32 2.15 -7.86
CA ALA A 137 -11.53 1.69 -8.51
C ALA A 137 -12.26 0.62 -7.68
N SER A 138 -11.49 -0.16 -6.90
CA SER A 138 -12.01 -1.18 -5.99
C SER A 138 -12.40 -0.62 -4.61
N SER A 139 -12.14 0.67 -4.35
CA SER A 139 -12.30 1.27 -3.03
C SER A 139 -13.27 2.44 -3.00
N THR A 140 -14.30 2.33 -2.16
CA THR A 140 -15.23 3.45 -1.87
C THR A 140 -14.49 4.68 -1.29
N TYR A 141 -13.32 4.46 -0.67
CA TYR A 141 -12.53 5.49 0.01
C TYR A 141 -11.26 5.88 -0.75
N GLY A 142 -11.11 5.42 -2.01
CA GLY A 142 -9.88 5.58 -2.76
C GLY A 142 -8.67 4.92 -2.06
N TYR A 143 -7.54 5.63 -2.00
CA TYR A 143 -6.35 5.14 -1.28
C TYR A 143 -6.36 5.41 0.23
N THR A 144 -7.39 6.08 0.76
CA THR A 144 -7.42 6.47 2.16
C THR A 144 -8.05 5.38 3.02
N TRP A 145 -7.45 5.15 4.19
CA TRP A 145 -8.01 4.29 5.20
C TRP A 145 -9.32 4.87 5.77
N PRO A 146 -10.44 4.14 5.77
CA PRO A 146 -11.62 4.55 6.54
C PRO A 146 -11.30 4.56 8.04
N LEU A 147 -12.08 5.31 8.83
CA LEU A 147 -11.97 5.27 10.28
C LEU A 147 -12.12 3.81 10.77
N PRO A 148 -11.26 3.34 11.69
CA PRO A 148 -11.37 2.00 12.25
C PRO A 148 -12.75 1.77 12.87
N GLY A 149 -13.36 0.64 12.56
CA GLY A 149 -14.68 0.26 13.03
C GLY A 149 -15.18 -0.99 12.33
N VAL A 150 -16.18 -1.66 12.91
CA VAL A 150 -16.62 -2.99 12.45
C VAL A 150 -16.95 -3.01 10.96
N LYS A 151 -17.72 -2.02 10.48
CA LYS A 151 -18.08 -1.91 9.05
C LYS A 151 -16.85 -1.73 8.15
N ALA A 152 -15.88 -0.92 8.57
CA ALA A 152 -14.66 -0.66 7.82
C ALA A 152 -13.75 -1.90 7.75
N GLU A 153 -13.55 -2.58 8.88
CA GLU A 153 -12.72 -3.79 8.95
C GLU A 153 -13.32 -4.96 8.19
N ARG A 154 -14.65 -5.08 8.23
CA ARG A 154 -15.42 -5.99 7.40
C ARG A 154 -15.18 -5.76 5.92
N TRP A 155 -15.44 -4.53 5.48
CA TRP A 155 -15.32 -4.18 4.08
C TRP A 155 -13.89 -4.46 3.58
N ARG A 156 -12.88 -4.04 4.36
CA ARG A 156 -11.47 -4.36 4.08
C ARG A 156 -11.25 -5.86 3.93
N HIS A 157 -11.64 -6.66 4.92
CA HIS A 157 -11.39 -8.09 4.93
C HIS A 157 -11.96 -8.76 3.68
N PHE A 158 -13.24 -8.51 3.36
CA PHE A 158 -13.88 -9.13 2.19
C PHE A 158 -13.27 -8.68 0.88
N THR A 159 -13.06 -7.37 0.72
CA THR A 159 -12.49 -6.84 -0.52
C THR A 159 -11.09 -7.43 -0.75
N ILE A 160 -10.25 -7.47 0.28
CA ILE A 160 -8.90 -8.02 0.16
C ILE A 160 -8.92 -9.53 -0.05
N LYS A 161 -9.81 -10.27 0.63
CA LYS A 161 -9.97 -11.71 0.43
C LYS A 161 -10.35 -12.02 -1.01
N GLU A 162 -11.33 -11.30 -1.56
CA GLU A 162 -11.74 -11.43 -2.96
C GLU A 162 -10.57 -11.12 -3.91
N CYS A 163 -9.85 -10.01 -3.68
CA CYS A 163 -8.68 -9.68 -4.48
C CYS A 163 -7.62 -10.79 -4.42
N ARG A 164 -7.31 -11.33 -3.23
CA ARG A 164 -6.35 -12.43 -3.06
C ARG A 164 -6.80 -13.69 -3.79
N ASP A 165 -8.08 -14.05 -3.68
CA ASP A 165 -8.65 -15.22 -4.36
C ASP A 165 -8.57 -15.07 -5.88
N VAL A 166 -8.78 -13.86 -6.40
CA VAL A 166 -8.62 -13.53 -7.81
C VAL A 166 -7.18 -13.71 -8.27
N LEU A 167 -6.20 -13.24 -7.50
CA LEU A 167 -4.78 -13.38 -7.84
C LEU A 167 -4.35 -14.85 -7.95
N GLY A 168 -4.96 -15.74 -7.14
CA GLY A 168 -4.70 -17.18 -7.13
C GLY A 168 -5.34 -17.97 -8.28
N LYS A 169 -6.30 -17.39 -9.02
CA LYS A 169 -7.03 -18.07 -10.09
C LYS A 169 -6.50 -17.68 -11.48
N PRO A 170 -6.62 -18.57 -12.48
CA PRO A 170 -6.41 -18.19 -13.88
C PRO A 170 -7.52 -17.23 -14.33
N ALA A 171 -7.15 -16.21 -15.11
CA ALA A 171 -8.13 -15.31 -15.72
C ALA A 171 -8.65 -15.94 -17.02
N PRO A 172 -9.96 -16.09 -17.22
CA PRO A 172 -10.51 -16.73 -18.42
C PRO A 172 -10.27 -15.92 -19.71
N SER A 173 -10.20 -14.59 -19.61
CA SER A 173 -9.93 -13.71 -20.75
C SER A 173 -9.21 -12.44 -20.33
N GLY A 174 -8.56 -11.74 -21.27
CA GLY A 174 -7.89 -10.47 -21.02
C GLY A 174 -8.82 -9.28 -20.71
N HIS A 175 -10.13 -9.43 -20.95
CA HIS A 175 -11.15 -8.42 -20.67
C HIS A 175 -11.87 -8.66 -19.33
N ASP A 176 -11.59 -9.77 -18.66
CA ASP A 176 -12.15 -10.07 -17.34
C ASP A 176 -11.65 -9.04 -16.31
N PRO A 177 -12.52 -8.48 -15.45
CA PRO A 177 -12.10 -7.60 -14.36
C PRO A 177 -10.99 -8.22 -13.49
N ARG A 178 -10.98 -9.54 -13.34
CA ARG A 178 -9.93 -10.30 -12.64
C ARG A 178 -8.58 -10.20 -13.33
N ALA A 179 -8.55 -10.19 -14.67
CA ALA A 179 -7.34 -10.01 -15.44
C ALA A 179 -6.75 -8.61 -15.24
N ARG A 180 -7.61 -7.58 -15.15
CA ARG A 180 -7.20 -6.20 -14.86
C ARG A 180 -6.56 -6.08 -13.49
N LEU A 181 -7.23 -6.57 -12.44
CA LEU A 181 -6.68 -6.57 -11.07
C LEU A 181 -5.32 -7.27 -11.01
N LYS A 182 -5.20 -8.44 -11.66
CA LYS A 182 -3.95 -9.20 -11.70
C LYS A 182 -2.83 -8.45 -12.42
N ARG A 183 -3.15 -7.77 -13.54
CA ARG A 183 -2.21 -6.93 -14.27
C ARG A 183 -1.79 -5.72 -13.44
N GLY A 184 -2.72 -5.05 -12.77
CA GLY A 184 -2.46 -3.93 -11.88
C GLY A 184 -1.52 -4.32 -10.74
N PHE A 185 -1.78 -5.46 -10.09
CA PHE A 185 -0.89 -6.04 -9.07
C PHE A 185 0.51 -6.35 -9.61
N GLN A 186 0.60 -7.03 -10.74
CA GLN A 186 1.89 -7.39 -11.36
C GLN A 186 2.69 -6.16 -11.78
N SER A 187 2.02 -5.18 -12.38
CA SER A 187 2.63 -3.92 -12.81
C SER A 187 3.10 -3.11 -11.61
N SER A 188 2.25 -2.93 -10.59
CA SER A 188 2.62 -2.19 -9.36
C SER A 188 3.84 -2.81 -8.68
N ARG A 189 3.89 -4.14 -8.59
CA ARG A 189 5.05 -4.86 -8.04
C ARG A 189 6.29 -4.72 -8.92
N ALA A 190 6.15 -4.79 -10.24
CA ALA A 190 7.28 -4.62 -11.16
C ALA A 190 7.86 -3.20 -11.05
N THR A 191 7.00 -2.18 -11.09
CA THR A 191 7.39 -0.78 -10.88
C THR A 191 8.08 -0.58 -9.53
N LEU A 192 7.55 -1.15 -8.45
CA LEU A 192 8.19 -1.08 -7.13
C LEU A 192 9.61 -1.68 -7.13
N ILE A 193 9.81 -2.83 -7.78
CA ILE A 193 11.13 -3.45 -7.92
C ILE A 193 12.06 -2.54 -8.72
N GLU A 194 11.61 -2.06 -9.89
CA GLU A 194 12.39 -1.18 -10.75
C GLU A 194 12.78 0.12 -10.04
N THR A 195 11.85 0.75 -9.30
CA THR A 195 12.11 1.96 -8.53
C THR A 195 13.15 1.70 -7.44
N ILE A 196 12.98 0.67 -6.60
CA ILE A 196 13.96 0.37 -5.55
C ILE A 196 15.34 0.06 -6.16
N VAL A 197 15.40 -0.75 -7.21
CA VAL A 197 16.67 -1.09 -7.89
C VAL A 197 17.32 0.15 -8.47
N SER A 198 16.57 1.02 -9.15
CA SER A 198 17.09 2.26 -9.72
C SER A 198 17.68 3.16 -8.64
N GLU A 199 16.92 3.44 -7.58
CA GLU A 199 17.34 4.35 -6.50
C GLU A 199 18.51 3.76 -5.68
N LEU A 200 18.54 2.44 -5.48
CA LEU A 200 19.70 1.76 -4.89
C LEU A 200 20.92 1.83 -5.81
N SER A 201 20.74 1.68 -7.12
CA SER A 201 21.84 1.71 -8.08
C SER A 201 22.57 3.06 -8.11
N ASP A 202 21.96 4.14 -7.60
CA ASP A 202 22.64 5.42 -7.47
C ASP A 202 23.64 5.46 -6.31
N ILE A 203 23.49 4.58 -5.31
CA ILE A 203 24.29 4.57 -4.07
C ILE A 203 25.13 3.31 -3.87
N VAL A 204 24.70 2.16 -4.36
CA VAL A 204 25.39 0.88 -4.16
C VAL A 204 25.69 0.20 -5.49
N ASP A 205 26.74 -0.63 -5.50
CA ASP A 205 27.05 -1.48 -6.66
C ASP A 205 26.15 -2.72 -6.60
N LEU A 206 25.13 -2.73 -7.47
CA LEU A 206 24.18 -3.83 -7.57
C LEU A 206 24.63 -4.87 -8.60
N ASP A 207 24.35 -6.13 -8.29
CA ASP A 207 24.50 -7.27 -9.21
C ASP A 207 23.15 -7.98 -9.36
N ASP A 208 23.10 -9.01 -10.20
CA ASP A 208 21.86 -9.77 -10.45
C ASP A 208 21.32 -10.46 -9.18
N SER A 209 22.20 -10.84 -8.25
CA SER A 209 21.81 -11.45 -6.98
C SER A 209 21.09 -10.45 -6.08
N HIS A 210 21.59 -9.21 -6.01
CA HIS A 210 20.95 -8.11 -5.30
C HIS A 210 19.59 -7.76 -5.90
N VAL A 211 19.49 -7.67 -7.22
CA VAL A 211 18.22 -7.43 -7.93
C VAL A 211 17.21 -8.55 -7.62
N HIS A 212 17.66 -9.81 -7.64
CA HIS A 212 16.80 -10.93 -7.28
C HIS A 212 16.35 -10.89 -5.81
N LEU A 213 17.23 -10.46 -4.89
CA LEU A 213 16.89 -10.28 -3.48
C LEU A 213 15.83 -9.19 -3.26
N VAL A 214 15.92 -8.06 -3.98
CA VAL A 214 14.89 -7.01 -3.97
C VAL A 214 13.56 -7.56 -4.50
N GLY A 215 13.58 -8.33 -5.58
CA GLY A 215 12.38 -8.99 -6.11
C GLY A 215 11.72 -9.94 -5.10
N ARG A 216 12.52 -10.76 -4.41
CA ARG A 216 12.02 -11.65 -3.34
C ARG A 216 11.46 -10.86 -2.16
N LEU A 217 12.11 -9.76 -1.77
CA LEU A 217 11.63 -8.88 -0.71
C LEU A 217 10.26 -8.29 -1.07
N CYS A 218 10.12 -7.73 -2.27
CA CYS A 218 8.85 -7.13 -2.71
C CYS A 218 7.72 -8.18 -2.75
N GLN A 219 8.03 -9.41 -3.19
CA GLN A 219 7.07 -10.50 -3.16
C GLN A 219 6.68 -10.89 -1.72
N LYS A 220 7.65 -11.01 -0.82
CA LYS A 220 7.39 -11.33 0.60
C LYS A 220 6.56 -10.22 1.25
N ALA A 221 6.88 -8.95 1.00
CA ALA A 221 6.13 -7.79 1.46
C ALA A 221 4.67 -7.84 1.01
N ALA A 222 4.43 -8.12 -0.27
CA ALA A 222 3.07 -8.27 -0.81
C ALA A 222 2.26 -9.36 -0.10
N LEU A 223 2.87 -10.53 0.10
CA LEU A 223 2.21 -11.65 0.77
C LEU A 223 1.93 -11.36 2.25
N THR A 224 2.92 -10.82 2.97
CA THR A 224 2.75 -10.41 4.36
C THR A 224 1.69 -9.33 4.50
N TRP A 225 1.64 -8.38 3.56
CA TRP A 225 0.60 -7.36 3.52
C TRP A 225 -0.79 -7.98 3.38
N PHE A 226 -1.03 -8.86 2.40
CA PHE A 226 -2.33 -9.52 2.29
C PHE A 226 -2.72 -10.26 3.56
N ASP A 227 -1.76 -10.98 4.14
CA ASP A 227 -1.92 -11.69 5.40
C ASP A 227 -2.32 -10.76 6.57
N PHE A 228 -1.76 -9.56 6.65
CA PHE A 228 -2.15 -8.51 7.60
C PHE A 228 -3.54 -7.97 7.28
N GLN A 229 -3.83 -7.77 6.00
CA GLN A 229 -5.08 -7.19 5.50
C GLN A 229 -6.28 -8.14 5.50
N MET A 230 -6.12 -9.42 5.85
CA MET A 230 -7.26 -10.32 6.10
C MET A 230 -7.42 -10.65 7.59
N HIS A 231 -6.64 -10.02 8.46
CA HIS A 231 -6.79 -10.20 9.89
C HIS A 231 -8.08 -9.52 10.41
N ARG A 232 -8.64 -10.03 11.52
CA ARG A 232 -9.86 -9.49 12.18
C ARG A 232 -9.72 -8.01 12.55
N CYS A 233 -8.55 -7.67 13.08
CA CYS A 233 -8.17 -6.31 13.39
C CYS A 233 -7.29 -5.71 12.29
N ARG A 234 -7.23 -4.38 12.22
CA ARG A 234 -6.37 -3.69 11.24
C ARG A 234 -4.94 -3.72 11.73
N ILE A 235 -4.05 -4.39 11.00
CA ILE A 235 -2.61 -4.29 11.23
C ILE A 235 -2.06 -3.14 10.39
N VAL A 236 -1.30 -2.25 11.01
CA VAL A 236 -0.72 -1.05 10.40
C VAL A 236 0.79 -1.12 10.54
N VAL A 237 1.49 -0.89 9.42
CA VAL A 237 2.93 -0.65 9.40
C VAL A 237 3.12 0.86 9.28
N GLY A 238 3.78 1.48 10.25
CA GLY A 238 4.02 2.92 10.29
C GLY A 238 5.49 3.27 10.05
N LEU A 239 5.74 4.28 9.23
CA LEU A 239 7.06 4.92 9.13
C LEU A 239 7.14 6.12 10.08
N THR A 240 8.19 6.11 10.90
CA THR A 240 8.50 7.14 11.88
C THR A 240 9.56 8.13 11.39
N GLY A 241 10.41 7.73 10.42
CA GLY A 241 11.40 8.60 9.79
C GLY A 241 10.90 9.28 8.51
N SER A 242 11.85 9.59 7.64
CA SER A 242 11.61 10.24 6.36
C SER A 242 10.71 9.39 5.47
N LYS A 243 9.67 10.02 4.93
CA LYS A 243 8.76 9.37 3.99
C LYS A 243 9.28 9.41 2.56
N THR A 244 10.32 10.18 2.25
CA THR A 244 10.87 10.22 0.89
C THR A 244 11.71 8.98 0.60
N GLY A 245 11.55 8.42 -0.61
CA GLY A 245 12.40 7.35 -1.11
C GLY A 245 13.71 7.84 -1.75
N SER A 246 13.80 9.12 -2.13
CA SER A 246 14.92 9.62 -2.93
C SER A 246 16.21 9.77 -2.12
N PRO A 247 17.32 9.16 -2.55
CA PRO A 247 18.65 9.41 -1.97
C PRO A 247 19.05 10.88 -2.05
N ALA A 248 18.69 11.58 -3.13
CA ALA A 248 19.07 12.96 -3.37
C ALA A 248 18.39 13.92 -2.39
N GLU A 249 17.07 13.77 -2.19
CA GLU A 249 16.33 14.57 -1.22
C GLU A 249 16.86 14.37 0.21
N LYS A 250 17.23 13.13 0.57
CA LYS A 250 17.83 12.83 1.88
C LYS A 250 19.19 13.48 2.06
N ALA A 251 20.06 13.42 1.04
CA ALA A 251 21.37 14.07 1.09
C ALA A 251 21.25 15.60 1.22
N THR A 252 20.26 16.20 0.58
CA THR A 252 19.92 17.62 0.75
C THR A 252 19.43 17.90 2.18
N GLN A 253 18.53 17.07 2.72
CA GLN A 253 18.04 17.23 4.09
C GLN A 253 19.16 17.20 5.12
N VAL A 254 20.15 16.31 5.01
CA VAL A 254 21.32 16.28 5.90
C VAL A 254 22.10 17.61 5.92
N ARG A 255 22.13 18.34 4.79
CA ARG A 255 22.85 19.62 4.70
C ARG A 255 22.05 20.78 5.28
N GLU A 256 20.72 20.70 5.20
CA GLU A 256 19.81 21.80 5.52
C GLU A 256 19.20 21.69 6.92
N ALA A 257 19.02 20.48 7.43
CA ALA A 257 18.30 20.18 8.66
C ALA A 257 18.72 18.82 9.25
N SER A 258 18.03 18.39 10.31
CA SER A 258 18.16 17.03 10.81
C SER A 258 17.37 16.04 9.95
N LEU A 259 17.94 14.86 9.72
CA LEU A 259 17.33 13.77 8.96
C LEU A 259 17.04 12.59 9.88
N VAL A 260 15.78 12.16 9.94
CA VAL A 260 15.38 10.94 10.65
C VAL A 260 15.22 9.80 9.65
N LEU A 261 16.04 8.77 9.77
CA LEU A 261 15.98 7.55 8.96
C LEU A 261 15.27 6.43 9.72
N THR A 262 14.45 5.64 9.03
CA THR A 262 13.76 4.46 9.54
C THR A 262 14.64 3.22 9.36
N LEU A 263 15.10 2.62 10.46
CA LEU A 263 15.82 1.34 10.44
C LEU A 263 14.84 0.16 10.45
N LEU A 264 13.79 0.30 11.26
CA LEU A 264 12.70 -0.65 11.42
C LEU A 264 11.37 0.13 11.52
N PRO A 265 10.39 -0.12 10.64
CA PRO A 265 9.06 0.46 10.79
C PRO A 265 8.36 -0.04 12.06
N MET A 266 7.45 0.76 12.61
CA MET A 266 6.58 0.29 13.67
C MET A 266 5.51 -0.63 13.09
N VAL A 267 5.09 -1.64 13.86
CA VAL A 267 3.90 -2.43 13.56
C VAL A 267 2.96 -2.37 14.75
N GLY A 268 1.73 -1.98 14.48
CA GLY A 268 0.67 -1.95 15.48
C GLY A 268 -0.64 -2.43 14.90
N ARG A 269 -1.66 -2.41 15.76
CA ARG A 269 -3.00 -2.82 15.39
C ARG A 269 -4.04 -1.90 16.00
N HIS A 270 -5.17 -1.78 15.31
CA HIS A 270 -6.38 -1.17 15.85
C HIS A 270 -7.30 -2.27 16.40
N GLY A 271 -7.59 -2.21 17.69
CA GLY A 271 -8.30 -3.26 18.43
C GLY A 271 -7.42 -4.41 18.88
N ASN A 272 -8.05 -5.41 19.49
CA ASN A 272 -7.37 -6.59 20.04
C ASN A 272 -7.37 -7.78 19.05
N VAL A 273 -6.78 -8.91 19.45
CA VAL A 273 -6.72 -10.15 18.63
C VAL A 273 -8.10 -10.68 18.22
N GLU A 274 -9.14 -10.35 18.98
CA GLU A 274 -10.53 -10.75 18.74
C GLU A 274 -11.27 -9.78 17.81
N GLY A 275 -10.66 -8.65 17.43
CA GLY A 275 -11.29 -7.63 16.60
C GLY A 275 -12.26 -6.73 17.38
N VAL A 276 -12.08 -6.60 18.69
CA VAL A 276 -12.83 -5.69 19.57
C VAL A 276 -11.99 -4.43 19.85
N ASP A 277 -12.63 -3.34 20.29
CA ASP A 277 -11.99 -2.06 20.64
C ASP A 277 -11.20 -1.42 19.48
N LEU A 278 -11.76 -1.50 18.26
CA LEU A 278 -11.09 -1.12 17.00
C LEU A 278 -10.64 0.34 16.95
N GLU A 279 -11.17 1.22 17.79
CA GLU A 279 -10.71 2.59 17.95
C GLU A 279 -9.32 2.69 18.60
N ASN A 280 -8.93 1.70 19.41
CA ASN A 280 -7.69 1.74 20.18
C ASN A 280 -6.52 1.21 19.37
N PHE A 281 -5.47 2.03 19.21
CA PHE A 281 -4.23 1.61 18.60
C PHE A 281 -3.28 1.02 19.63
N THR A 282 -2.68 -0.13 19.34
CA THR A 282 -1.66 -0.76 20.18
C THR A 282 -0.50 -1.23 19.32
N THR A 283 0.71 -0.86 19.70
CA THR A 283 1.94 -1.35 19.09
C THR A 283 2.17 -2.81 19.46
N ILE A 284 2.52 -3.64 18.49
CA ILE A 284 2.87 -5.04 18.72
C ILE A 284 4.22 -5.10 19.44
N ASN A 285 4.30 -5.90 20.51
CA ASN A 285 5.51 -6.01 21.31
C ASN A 285 6.73 -6.40 20.46
N GLY A 286 7.84 -5.68 20.64
CA GLY A 286 9.05 -5.84 19.82
C GLY A 286 8.98 -5.26 18.41
N CYS A 287 7.89 -4.55 18.06
CA CYS A 287 7.71 -3.86 16.78
C CYS A 287 7.45 -2.35 16.98
N ALA A 288 8.09 -1.72 17.96
CA ALA A 288 7.95 -0.29 18.24
C ALA A 288 8.52 0.62 17.14
N GLY A 289 9.28 0.04 16.22
CA GLY A 289 10.07 0.76 15.24
C GLY A 289 11.40 1.23 15.83
N GLU A 290 12.35 1.48 14.95
CA GLU A 290 13.69 1.96 15.27
C GLU A 290 14.08 3.02 14.24
N THR A 291 14.63 4.13 14.71
CA THR A 291 15.06 5.24 13.87
C THR A 291 16.49 5.63 14.17
N LEU A 292 17.13 6.26 13.19
CA LEU A 292 18.40 6.94 13.35
C LEU A 292 18.20 8.43 13.02
N THR A 293 18.46 9.29 13.99
CA THR A 293 18.50 10.74 13.76
C THR A 293 19.91 11.17 13.41
N ILE A 294 20.07 11.76 12.24
CA ILE A 294 21.26 12.46 11.79
C ILE A 294 21.05 13.94 12.11
N PRO A 295 21.90 14.54 12.95
CA PRO A 295 21.75 15.94 13.37
C PRO A 295 22.04 16.93 12.23
#